data_AF-A0A0V1KFZ4-F1
#
_entry.id   AF-A0A0V1KFZ4-F1
#
_cell.length_a   1.000
_cell.length_b   1.000
_cell.length_c   1.000
_cell.angle_alpha   90.00
_cell.angle_beta   90.00
_cell.angle_gamma   90.00
#
_symmetry.space_group_name_H-M   'P 1'
#
loop_
_entity.id
_entity.type
_entity.pdbx_description
1 polymer ?
#
loop_
_entity_poly.entity_id
_entity_poly.type
_entity_poly.pdbx_seq_one_letter_code
_entity_poly.pdbx_strand_id
1 'polypeptide(L)'
;MCAIILPIFILVTFFYSAIESSNVLYPGDLLFWSLPTKLNNSNNSSSDESFLDAVIASGNDENVVFHVSIIQNDSTVIHVTTEHGVTNDAIINYCEEYLKNGYPIQLTTMTITGQNATTKNAALEWALSKIGLPYNDIFNENCTNSKGQEAYYCCQFVRKAYENVLGYPIFEIQPLNFNDTTGKLNPYWVDYFKQRNMPVPVDQYGSHPGRLIRSPNLQEIFSMYINDTNSVDQFLQNLADALETTNGTAPNLRFSLTKSLILFILFYFTFKHLF
;
A
#
# COMPACT_ATOMS: atom_id res chain seq x y z
N MET A 1 7.76 -25.53 -44.93
CA MET A 1 6.77 -24.69 -44.22
C MET A 1 6.66 -24.98 -42.72
N CYS A 2 6.71 -26.22 -42.23
CA CYS A 2 6.58 -26.51 -40.78
C CYS A 2 7.73 -26.01 -39.88
N ALA A 3 8.94 -25.82 -40.41
CA ALA A 3 10.13 -25.53 -39.58
C ALA A 3 10.23 -24.08 -39.06
N ILE A 4 9.48 -23.13 -39.63
CA ILE A 4 9.55 -21.70 -39.27
C ILE A 4 8.38 -21.28 -38.36
N ILE A 5 7.29 -22.06 -38.34
CA ILE A 5 6.07 -21.75 -37.57
C ILE A 5 6.26 -22.02 -36.07
N LEU A 6 7.02 -23.07 -35.71
CA LEU A 6 7.28 -23.45 -34.33
C LEU A 6 8.07 -22.39 -33.52
N PRO A 7 9.19 -21.81 -34.02
CA PRO A 7 9.92 -20.79 -33.28
C PRO A 7 9.16 -19.46 -33.14
N ILE A 8 8.30 -19.10 -34.11
CA ILE A 8 7.45 -17.91 -34.01
C ILE A 8 6.38 -18.10 -32.93
N PHE A 9 5.81 -19.30 -32.81
CA PHE A 9 4.82 -19.62 -31.78
C PHE A 9 5.41 -19.58 -30.36
N ILE A 10 6.67 -20.04 -30.20
CA ILE A 10 7.40 -19.95 -28.94
C ILE A 10 7.76 -18.49 -28.61
N LEU A 11 8.15 -17.69 -29.60
CA LEU A 11 8.45 -16.27 -29.38
C LEU A 11 7.19 -15.49 -28.98
N VAL A 12 6.06 -15.70 -29.66
CA VAL A 12 4.79 -15.02 -29.36
C VAL A 12 4.26 -15.41 -27.98
N THR A 13 4.39 -16.67 -27.57
CA THR A 13 4.01 -17.11 -26.22
C THR A 13 4.92 -16.53 -25.14
N PHE A 14 6.24 -16.46 -25.38
CA PHE A 14 7.18 -15.80 -24.47
C PHE A 14 6.95 -14.28 -24.35
N PHE A 15 6.64 -13.60 -25.46
CA PHE A 15 6.28 -12.18 -25.45
C PHE A 15 4.92 -11.94 -24.79
N TYR A 16 3.94 -12.85 -24.94
CA TYR A 16 2.64 -12.73 -24.26
C TYR A 16 2.79 -12.89 -22.75
N SER A 17 3.59 -13.86 -22.28
CA SER A 17 3.89 -14.03 -20.86
C SER A 17 4.72 -12.89 -20.26
N ALA A 18 5.51 -12.17 -21.08
CA ALA A 18 6.28 -11.01 -20.65
C ALA A 18 5.49 -9.70 -20.66
N ILE A 19 4.33 -9.65 -21.33
CA ILE A 19 3.45 -8.48 -21.41
C ILE A 19 2.32 -8.54 -20.37
N GLU A 20 2.03 -9.70 -19.78
CA GLU A 20 1.18 -9.84 -18.59
C GLU A 20 1.98 -9.67 -17.28
N SER A 21 2.71 -8.57 -17.12
CA SER A 21 2.86 -7.98 -15.77
C SER A 21 1.50 -7.36 -15.41
N SER A 22 0.52 -8.22 -15.24
CA SER A 22 -0.87 -7.83 -15.06
C SER A 22 -1.02 -7.13 -13.70
N ASN A 23 -1.80 -6.05 -13.71
CA ASN A 23 -2.22 -5.23 -12.57
C ASN A 23 -3.09 -6.05 -11.58
N VAL A 24 -2.52 -7.10 -11.00
CA VAL A 24 -3.24 -8.12 -10.25
C VAL A 24 -3.07 -7.82 -8.76
N LEU A 25 -4.21 -7.62 -8.09
CA LEU A 25 -4.30 -7.25 -6.69
C LEU A 25 -4.95 -8.37 -5.88
N TYR A 26 -4.36 -8.78 -4.78
CA TYR A 26 -4.91 -9.80 -3.89
C TYR A 26 -5.21 -9.23 -2.51
N PRO A 27 -6.15 -9.83 -1.75
CA PRO A 27 -6.19 -9.62 -0.31
C PRO A 27 -4.80 -9.85 0.30
N GLY A 28 -4.38 -8.95 1.18
CA GLY A 28 -3.00 -8.89 1.70
C GLY A 28 -2.10 -7.86 1.01
N ASP A 29 -2.46 -7.34 -0.16
CA ASP A 29 -1.80 -6.18 -0.78
C ASP A 29 -2.10 -4.88 -0.01
N LEU A 30 -1.45 -3.78 -0.36
CA LEU A 30 -1.36 -2.60 0.49
C LEU A 30 -2.12 -1.41 -0.08
N LEU A 31 -2.69 -0.61 0.83
CA LEU A 31 -3.27 0.69 0.54
C LEU A 31 -2.51 1.76 1.33
N PHE A 32 -1.90 2.71 0.63
CA PHE A 32 -1.21 3.85 1.21
C PHE A 32 -2.10 5.10 1.19
N TRP A 33 -2.04 5.87 2.27
CA TRP A 33 -2.80 7.10 2.46
C TRP A 33 -1.82 8.27 2.55
N SER A 34 -2.04 9.27 1.69
CA SER A 34 -1.16 10.42 1.57
C SER A 34 -1.94 11.72 1.51
N LEU A 35 -1.32 12.83 1.92
CA LEU A 35 -1.83 14.15 1.57
C LEU A 35 -1.33 14.53 0.16
N PRO A 36 -2.18 15.13 -0.68
CA PRO A 36 -1.80 15.63 -1.98
C PRO A 36 -0.77 16.75 -1.85
N THR A 37 0.26 16.72 -2.68
CA THR A 37 1.43 17.61 -2.73
C THR A 37 1.13 19.12 -2.81
N LYS A 38 -0.13 19.55 -2.96
CA LYS A 38 -0.54 20.96 -3.07
C LYS A 38 -0.88 21.68 -1.76
N LEU A 39 -0.65 21.07 -0.59
CA LEU A 39 -0.85 21.71 0.72
C LEU A 39 0.43 22.20 1.40
N ASN A 40 1.57 22.23 0.70
CA ASN A 40 2.83 22.79 1.24
C ASN A 40 2.89 24.34 1.25
N ASN A 41 1.75 25.04 1.22
CA ASN A 41 1.69 26.50 1.27
C ASN A 41 0.63 27.01 2.25
N SER A 42 0.60 26.49 3.48
CA SER A 42 0.15 27.32 4.59
C SER A 42 1.22 27.36 5.68
N ASN A 43 1.83 28.54 5.78
CA ASN A 43 2.54 28.99 6.98
C ASN A 43 1.54 29.17 8.12
N ASN A 44 0.86 28.10 8.55
CA ASN A 44 0.11 28.14 9.79
C ASN A 44 1.07 27.76 10.90
N SER A 45 1.74 28.80 11.39
CA SER A 45 2.31 28.85 12.73
C SER A 45 1.19 28.82 13.78
N SER A 46 0.37 27.77 13.79
CA SER A 46 -0.44 27.42 14.94
C SER A 46 0.47 26.69 15.93
N SER A 47 0.38 27.07 17.20
CA SER A 47 1.20 26.55 18.29
C SER A 47 1.00 25.07 18.60
N ASP A 48 0.02 24.42 17.98
CA ASP A 48 -0.39 23.04 18.30
C ASP A 48 -0.23 22.17 17.04
N GLU A 49 0.99 21.70 16.80
CA GLU A 49 1.28 20.69 15.77
C GLU A 49 0.54 19.38 16.10
N SER A 50 -0.10 18.76 15.11
CA SER A 50 -0.82 17.49 15.32
C SER A 50 0.11 16.27 15.19
N PHE A 51 -0.37 15.10 15.65
CA PHE A 51 0.34 13.83 15.43
C PHE A 51 0.62 13.57 13.96
N LEU A 52 -0.35 13.89 13.10
CA LEU A 52 -0.24 13.72 11.66
C LEU A 52 0.86 14.62 11.09
N ASP A 53 0.88 15.90 11.47
CA ASP A 53 1.91 16.85 11.02
C ASP A 53 3.32 16.40 11.40
N ALA A 54 3.49 15.91 12.63
CA ALA A 54 4.78 15.41 13.10
C ALA A 54 5.24 14.13 12.38
N VAL A 55 4.32 13.21 12.06
CA VAL A 55 4.60 12.02 11.23
C VAL A 55 5.02 12.45 9.82
N ILE A 56 4.31 13.39 9.22
CA ILE A 56 4.62 13.92 7.90
C ILE A 56 6.01 14.56 7.87
N ALA A 57 6.32 15.42 8.83
CA ALA A 57 7.62 16.09 8.93
C ALA A 57 8.77 15.07 9.06
N SER A 58 8.53 13.97 9.75
CA SER A 58 9.49 12.88 9.94
C SER A 58 9.81 12.11 8.64
N GLY A 59 8.98 12.22 7.60
CA GLY A 59 9.12 11.54 6.32
C GLY A 59 10.12 12.14 5.33
N ASN A 60 10.43 13.45 5.44
CA ASN A 60 11.34 14.23 4.58
C ASN A 60 11.05 14.21 3.05
N ASP A 61 9.81 14.00 2.59
CA ASP A 61 9.53 13.72 1.17
C ASP A 61 8.45 14.58 0.53
N GLU A 62 8.43 14.60 -0.81
CA GLU A 62 7.45 15.28 -1.66
C GLU A 62 6.06 14.63 -1.52
N ASN A 63 5.96 13.30 -1.48
CA ASN A 63 4.69 12.62 -1.19
C ASN A 63 4.50 12.41 0.31
N VAL A 64 3.47 13.05 0.85
CA VAL A 64 3.16 13.12 2.27
C VAL A 64 2.40 11.87 2.71
N VAL A 65 3.06 10.71 2.64
CA VAL A 65 2.49 9.41 2.98
C VAL A 65 2.54 9.23 4.49
N PHE A 66 1.37 9.22 5.13
CA PHE A 66 1.25 9.24 6.58
C PHE A 66 0.72 7.91 7.16
N HIS A 67 0.12 7.05 6.33
CA HIS A 67 -0.47 5.80 6.80
C HIS A 67 -0.47 4.71 5.73
N VAL A 68 -0.53 3.46 6.17
CA VAL A 68 -0.59 2.27 5.32
C VAL A 68 -1.48 1.22 5.95
N SER A 69 -2.24 0.53 5.12
CA SER A 69 -3.20 -0.51 5.49
C SER A 69 -3.00 -1.76 4.65
N ILE A 70 -3.43 -2.92 5.15
CA ILE A 70 -3.53 -4.18 4.41
C ILE A 70 -4.95 -4.30 3.86
N ILE A 71 -5.10 -4.51 2.57
CA ILE A 71 -6.38 -4.67 1.88
C ILE A 71 -6.97 -6.04 2.23
N GLN A 72 -8.18 -6.07 2.78
CA GLN A 72 -8.91 -7.31 3.04
C GLN A 72 -9.83 -7.66 1.87
N ASN A 73 -10.54 -6.67 1.34
CA ASN A 73 -11.41 -6.79 0.17
C ASN A 73 -11.61 -5.40 -0.47
N ASP A 74 -12.60 -5.28 -1.34
CA ASP A 74 -12.92 -4.08 -2.12
C ASP A 74 -13.43 -2.88 -1.30
N SER A 75 -13.72 -3.08 -0.02
CA SER A 75 -14.35 -2.06 0.83
C SER A 75 -13.74 -1.96 2.22
N THR A 76 -12.88 -2.90 2.62
CA THR A 76 -12.33 -2.98 3.99
C THR A 76 -10.83 -3.21 4.01
N VAL A 77 -10.20 -2.66 5.05
CA VAL A 77 -8.77 -2.79 5.32
C VAL A 77 -8.51 -3.19 6.76
N ILE A 78 -7.35 -3.82 7.00
CA ILE A 78 -6.77 -4.00 8.33
C ILE A 78 -5.62 -3.02 8.50
N HIS A 79 -5.61 -2.25 9.58
CA HIS A 79 -4.56 -1.27 9.85
C HIS A 79 -4.45 -0.96 11.33
N VAL A 80 -3.53 -0.06 11.68
CA VAL A 80 -3.24 0.27 13.08
C VAL A 80 -3.36 1.76 13.32
N THR A 81 -4.37 2.19 14.07
CA THR A 81 -4.63 3.60 14.38
C THR A 81 -4.25 3.92 15.82
N THR A 82 -3.99 5.20 16.11
CA THR A 82 -3.66 5.68 17.46
C THR A 82 -4.81 5.48 18.45
N GLU A 83 -6.06 5.52 17.97
CA GLU A 83 -7.26 5.42 18.80
C GLU A 83 -7.67 3.96 19.07
N HIS A 84 -7.65 3.11 18.04
CA HIS A 84 -8.21 1.75 18.12
C HIS A 84 -7.14 0.64 18.13
N GLY A 85 -5.87 0.98 17.93
CA GLY A 85 -4.84 -0.02 17.71
C GLY A 85 -5.10 -0.79 16.42
N VAL A 86 -4.84 -2.09 16.41
CA VAL A 86 -5.10 -2.96 15.26
C VAL A 86 -6.61 -3.12 15.08
N THR A 87 -7.13 -2.62 13.97
CA THR A 87 -8.57 -2.57 13.68
C THR A 87 -8.87 -2.96 12.23
N ASN A 88 -10.13 -3.29 11.97
CA ASN A 88 -10.70 -3.51 10.65
C ASN A 88 -11.74 -2.43 10.37
N ASP A 89 -11.49 -1.60 9.36
CA ASP A 89 -12.35 -0.47 9.05
C ASP A 89 -12.76 -0.49 7.58
N ALA A 90 -13.95 0.04 7.31
CA ALA A 90 -14.39 0.32 5.96
C ALA A 90 -13.61 1.52 5.41
N ILE A 91 -13.09 1.40 4.18
CA ILE A 91 -12.31 2.44 3.51
C ILE A 91 -13.12 3.74 3.41
N ILE A 92 -14.42 3.63 3.10
CA ILE A 92 -15.33 4.77 2.97
C ILE A 92 -15.39 5.62 4.24
N ASN A 93 -15.47 5.01 5.43
CA ASN A 93 -15.58 5.75 6.69
C ASN A 93 -14.34 6.63 6.91
N TYR A 94 -13.16 6.08 6.62
CA TYR A 94 -11.89 6.80 6.78
C TYR A 94 -11.76 7.92 5.76
N CYS A 95 -12.13 7.68 4.49
CA CYS A 95 -12.19 8.72 3.47
C CYS A 95 -13.16 9.85 3.86
N GLU A 96 -14.37 9.51 4.29
CA GLU A 96 -15.38 10.48 4.70
C GLU A 96 -14.94 11.32 5.90
N GLU A 97 -14.21 10.71 6.85
CA GLU A 97 -13.64 11.44 7.98
C GLU A 97 -12.65 12.52 7.51
N TYR A 98 -11.71 12.19 6.62
CA TYR A 98 -10.78 13.17 6.06
C TYR A 98 -11.49 14.27 5.26
N LEU A 99 -12.43 13.88 4.39
CA LEU A 99 -13.21 14.83 3.59
C LEU A 99 -14.04 15.78 4.46
N LYS A 100 -14.68 15.27 5.52
CA LYS A 100 -15.45 16.08 6.48
C LYS A 100 -14.57 17.11 7.19
N ASN A 101 -13.31 16.77 7.43
CA ASN A 101 -12.32 17.67 8.02
C ASN A 101 -11.64 18.59 6.99
N GLY A 102 -12.07 18.56 5.72
CA GLY A 102 -11.55 19.42 4.65
C GLY A 102 -10.19 18.98 4.10
N TYR A 103 -9.80 17.73 4.36
CA TYR A 103 -8.53 17.16 3.91
C TYR A 103 -8.78 16.22 2.72
N PRO A 104 -8.54 16.67 1.47
CA PRO A 104 -8.43 15.73 0.37
C PRO A 104 -7.23 14.81 0.58
N ILE A 105 -7.33 13.58 0.14
CA ILE A 105 -6.28 12.56 0.29
C ILE A 105 -5.94 11.93 -1.05
N GLN A 106 -4.75 11.34 -1.15
CA GLN A 106 -4.37 10.47 -2.24
C GLN A 106 -4.27 9.03 -1.71
N LEU A 107 -5.03 8.14 -2.34
CA LEU A 107 -4.97 6.72 -2.09
C LEU A 107 -4.10 6.05 -3.15
N THR A 108 -3.15 5.23 -2.73
CA THR A 108 -2.25 4.52 -3.63
C THR A 108 -2.27 3.02 -3.33
N THR A 109 -2.78 2.26 -4.28
CA THR A 109 -2.94 0.80 -4.20
C THR A 109 -1.67 0.13 -4.73
N MET A 110 -1.05 -0.71 -3.91
CA MET A 110 0.27 -1.30 -4.17
C MET A 110 0.23 -2.81 -4.01
N THR A 111 0.77 -3.53 -4.99
CA THR A 111 0.97 -4.98 -4.91
C THR A 111 2.35 -5.30 -4.36
N ILE A 112 2.46 -6.35 -3.55
CA ILE A 112 3.76 -6.82 -3.04
C ILE A 112 4.38 -7.75 -4.08
N THR A 113 5.51 -7.34 -4.63
CA THR A 113 6.20 -8.04 -5.72
C THR A 113 6.88 -9.31 -5.22
N GLY A 114 6.95 -10.31 -6.09
CA GLY A 114 7.56 -11.61 -5.76
C GLY A 114 6.78 -12.47 -4.76
N GLN A 115 5.60 -12.05 -4.31
CA GLN A 115 4.72 -12.81 -3.42
C GLN A 115 3.45 -13.26 -4.12
N ASN A 116 3.09 -14.53 -3.95
CA ASN A 116 1.86 -15.08 -4.53
C ASN A 116 0.64 -14.84 -3.63
N ALA A 117 -0.56 -15.11 -4.15
CA ALA A 117 -1.82 -14.94 -3.44
C ALA A 117 -1.88 -15.69 -2.09
N THR A 118 -1.29 -16.88 -2.00
CA THR A 118 -1.27 -17.67 -0.76
C THR A 118 -0.49 -16.97 0.33
N THR A 119 0.70 -16.42 0.02
CA THR A 119 1.50 -15.66 0.99
C THR A 119 0.77 -14.39 1.42
N LYS A 120 0.19 -13.66 0.47
CA LYS A 120 -0.54 -12.41 0.75
C LYS A 120 -1.76 -12.66 1.65
N ASN A 121 -2.55 -13.68 1.32
CA ASN A 121 -3.68 -14.12 2.16
C ASN A 121 -3.21 -14.56 3.55
N ALA A 122 -2.11 -15.32 3.67
CA ALA A 122 -1.59 -15.71 4.98
C ALA A 122 -1.15 -14.50 5.84
N ALA A 123 -0.59 -13.46 5.22
CA ALA A 123 -0.22 -12.23 5.92
C ALA A 123 -1.48 -11.46 6.37
N LEU A 124 -2.54 -11.46 5.56
CA LEU A 124 -3.85 -10.94 5.93
C LEU A 124 -4.48 -11.73 7.09
N GLU A 125 -4.45 -13.06 7.06
CA GLU A 125 -4.97 -13.91 8.16
C GLU A 125 -4.21 -13.66 9.47
N TRP A 126 -2.88 -13.50 9.39
CA TRP A 126 -2.10 -13.07 10.54
C TRP A 126 -2.56 -11.71 11.04
N ALA A 127 -2.77 -10.74 10.16
CA ALA A 127 -3.23 -9.41 10.52
C ALA A 127 -4.62 -9.43 11.20
N LEU A 128 -5.55 -10.23 10.67
CA LEU A 128 -6.88 -10.46 11.25
C LEU A 128 -6.78 -11.02 12.68
N SER A 129 -5.83 -11.93 12.94
CA SER A 129 -5.60 -12.50 14.27
C SER A 129 -5.11 -11.48 15.32
N LYS A 130 -4.66 -10.31 14.88
CA LYS A 130 -4.08 -9.25 15.73
C LYS A 130 -5.07 -8.14 16.05
N ILE A 131 -6.29 -8.17 15.52
CA ILE A 131 -7.34 -7.18 15.81
C ILE A 131 -7.56 -7.06 17.32
N GLY A 132 -7.64 -5.81 17.80
CA GLY A 132 -7.82 -5.47 19.21
C GLY A 132 -6.51 -5.25 19.98
N LEU A 133 -5.34 -5.53 19.38
CA LEU A 133 -4.07 -5.16 20.00
C LEU A 133 -3.84 -3.64 19.96
N PRO A 134 -3.24 -3.04 21.00
CA PRO A 134 -3.08 -1.60 21.11
C PRO A 134 -2.08 -1.01 20.11
N TYR A 135 -2.11 0.32 20.01
CA TYR A 135 -1.11 1.10 19.28
C TYR A 135 0.25 1.08 20.00
N ASN A 136 1.33 0.92 19.24
CA ASN A 136 2.71 1.05 19.70
C ASN A 136 3.08 2.54 19.77
N ASP A 137 2.70 3.15 20.89
CA ASP A 137 2.86 4.57 21.18
C ASP A 137 4.29 5.00 21.52
N ILE A 138 5.26 4.10 21.39
CA ILE A 138 6.68 4.37 21.61
C ILE A 138 7.55 3.93 20.43
N PHE A 139 6.91 3.50 19.33
CA PHE A 139 7.54 3.04 18.09
C PHE A 139 8.64 1.99 18.31
N ASN A 140 8.47 1.12 19.31
CA ASN A 140 9.49 0.14 19.67
C ASN A 140 9.54 -1.03 18.66
N GLU A 141 10.71 -1.41 18.15
CA GLU A 141 10.84 -2.49 17.16
C GLU A 141 10.44 -3.88 17.68
N ASN A 142 10.45 -4.10 18.99
CA ASN A 142 10.00 -5.37 19.60
C ASN A 142 8.46 -5.47 19.72
N CYS A 143 7.72 -4.57 19.07
CA CYS A 143 6.25 -4.59 19.01
C CYS A 143 5.62 -4.50 20.41
N THR A 144 6.09 -3.57 21.23
CA THR A 144 5.53 -3.30 22.56
C THR A 144 5.23 -1.83 22.77
N ASN A 145 4.10 -1.51 23.39
CA ASN A 145 3.74 -0.14 23.77
C ASN A 145 4.40 0.29 25.10
N SER A 146 4.16 1.53 25.53
CA SER A 146 4.62 2.11 26.80
C SER A 146 4.17 1.35 28.05
N LYS A 147 3.17 0.47 27.93
CA LYS A 147 2.63 -0.39 29.00
C LYS A 147 3.19 -1.81 28.96
N GLY A 148 4.12 -2.11 28.05
CA GLY A 148 4.70 -3.45 27.88
C GLY A 148 3.74 -4.47 27.25
N GLN A 149 2.68 -4.02 26.61
CA GLN A 149 1.73 -4.89 25.89
C GLN A 149 2.18 -5.05 24.44
N GLU A 150 1.91 -6.23 23.83
CA GLU A 150 2.09 -6.41 22.38
C GLU A 150 1.30 -5.33 21.63
N ALA A 151 1.97 -4.60 20.74
CA ALA A 151 1.41 -3.42 20.10
C ALA A 151 2.14 -3.14 18.78
N TYR A 152 1.44 -2.49 17.85
CA TYR A 152 2.00 -2.16 16.54
C TYR A 152 1.71 -0.71 16.16
N TYR A 153 2.47 -0.18 15.21
CA TYR A 153 2.09 1.01 14.44
C TYR A 153 2.02 0.62 12.95
N CYS A 154 1.33 1.43 12.13
CA CYS A 154 0.84 1.03 10.80
C CYS A 154 1.86 0.30 9.90
N CYS A 155 3.01 0.91 9.61
CA CYS A 155 4.00 0.31 8.72
C CYS A 155 4.84 -0.80 9.38
N GLN A 156 4.99 -0.80 10.71
CA GLN A 156 5.59 -1.93 11.42
C GLN A 156 4.65 -3.15 11.37
N PHE A 157 3.35 -2.94 11.46
CA PHE A 157 2.37 -4.01 11.37
C PHE A 157 2.43 -4.75 10.03
N VAL A 158 2.48 -4.01 8.92
CA VAL A 158 2.67 -4.57 7.57
C VAL A 158 3.96 -5.38 7.49
N ARG A 159 5.07 -4.82 7.99
CA ARG A 159 6.37 -5.50 8.08
C ARG A 159 6.27 -6.83 8.80
N LYS A 160 5.69 -6.83 10.00
CA LYS A 160 5.59 -8.02 10.86
C LYS A 160 4.62 -9.06 10.31
N ALA A 161 3.56 -8.66 9.61
CA ALA A 161 2.66 -9.58 8.93
C ALA A 161 3.41 -10.43 7.90
N TYR A 162 4.19 -9.79 7.02
CA TYR A 162 4.95 -10.52 6.00
C TYR A 162 6.17 -11.24 6.57
N GLU A 163 6.88 -10.65 7.54
CA GLU A 163 7.99 -11.32 8.24
C GLU A 163 7.52 -12.60 8.94
N ASN A 164 6.32 -12.60 9.54
CA ASN A 164 5.77 -13.78 10.21
C ASN A 164 5.52 -14.95 9.25
N VAL A 165 4.97 -14.67 8.07
CA VAL A 165 4.62 -15.69 7.07
C VAL A 165 5.87 -16.21 6.34
N LEU A 166 6.79 -15.32 6.01
CA LEU A 166 7.98 -15.66 5.22
C LEU A 166 9.14 -16.18 6.07
N GLY A 167 9.15 -15.87 7.37
CA GLY A 167 10.24 -16.19 8.29
C GLY A 167 11.48 -15.30 8.12
N TYR A 168 11.40 -14.26 7.28
CA TYR A 168 12.46 -13.26 7.09
C TYR A 168 11.84 -11.91 6.69
N PRO A 169 12.51 -10.77 7.01
CA PRO A 169 12.00 -9.46 6.66
C PRO A 169 12.16 -9.18 5.16
N ILE A 170 11.08 -8.79 4.49
CA ILE A 170 11.11 -8.31 3.09
C ILE A 170 11.09 -6.79 2.97
N PHE A 171 10.70 -6.08 4.02
CA PHE A 171 10.77 -4.63 4.06
C PHE A 171 11.92 -4.21 4.96
N GLU A 172 12.59 -3.12 4.60
CA GLU A 172 13.78 -2.65 5.30
C GLU A 172 13.45 -2.11 6.70
N ILE A 173 14.35 -2.36 7.65
CA ILE A 173 14.39 -1.69 8.96
C ILE A 173 15.30 -0.48 8.81
N GLN A 174 14.86 0.67 9.29
CA GLN A 174 15.61 1.92 9.15
C GLN A 174 15.63 2.71 10.45
N PRO A 175 16.61 3.61 10.64
CA PRO A 175 16.58 4.55 11.75
C PRO A 175 15.27 5.35 11.74
N LEU A 176 14.61 5.39 12.89
CA LEU A 176 13.47 6.27 13.13
C LEU A 176 13.95 7.72 13.01
N ASN A 177 13.12 8.54 12.37
CA ASN A 177 13.34 9.96 12.28
C ASN A 177 12.24 10.64 13.09
N PHE A 178 12.63 11.52 14.02
CA PHE A 178 11.73 12.36 14.79
C PHE A 178 12.08 13.85 14.58
N ASN A 179 12.81 14.14 13.51
CA ASN A 179 13.18 15.50 13.18
C ASN A 179 12.08 16.19 12.37
N ASP A 180 12.01 17.50 12.49
CA ASP A 180 11.26 18.38 11.61
C ASP A 180 11.94 18.48 10.23
N THR A 181 11.32 19.24 9.33
CA THR A 181 11.82 19.49 7.97
C THR A 181 13.16 20.25 7.93
N THR A 182 13.58 20.86 9.05
CA THR A 182 14.90 21.50 9.18
C THR A 182 16.00 20.52 9.61
N GLY A 183 15.62 19.28 9.94
CA GLY A 183 16.54 18.25 10.42
C GLY A 183 16.82 18.34 11.93
N LYS A 184 16.06 19.13 12.69
CA LYS A 184 16.17 19.21 14.16
C LYS A 184 15.07 18.39 14.83
N LEU A 185 15.34 17.90 16.04
CA LEU A 185 14.34 17.15 16.79
C LEU A 185 13.04 17.97 16.96
N ASN A 186 11.94 17.41 16.47
CA ASN A 186 10.65 18.09 16.47
C ASN A 186 10.13 18.25 17.92
N PRO A 187 9.76 19.48 18.35
CA PRO A 187 9.20 19.73 19.69
C PRO A 187 7.97 18.88 20.03
N TYR A 188 7.12 18.57 19.04
CA TYR A 188 5.96 17.69 19.23
C TYR A 188 6.39 16.34 19.80
N TRP A 189 7.42 15.72 19.22
CA TRP A 189 7.91 14.42 19.70
C TRP A 189 8.54 14.51 21.08
N VAL A 190 9.21 15.61 21.41
CA VAL A 190 9.75 15.84 22.75
C VAL A 190 8.63 15.80 23.80
N ASP A 191 7.55 16.55 23.57
CA ASP A 191 6.42 16.58 24.50
C ASP A 191 5.64 15.26 24.52
N TYR A 192 5.47 14.63 23.35
CA TYR A 192 4.82 13.33 23.20
C TYR A 192 5.50 12.24 24.05
N PHE A 193 6.83 12.15 24.00
CA PHE A 193 7.60 11.16 24.75
C PHE A 193 7.74 11.54 26.23
N LYS A 194 7.80 12.84 26.55
CA LYS A 194 7.79 13.32 27.94
C LYS A 194 6.53 12.90 28.69
N GLN A 195 5.35 12.97 28.07
CA GLN A 195 4.09 12.50 28.66
C GLN A 195 4.10 10.99 29.00
N ARG A 196 4.99 10.23 28.35
CA ARG A 196 5.19 8.79 28.57
C ARG A 196 6.34 8.49 29.53
N ASN A 197 6.97 9.50 30.13
CA ASN A 197 8.17 9.38 30.94
C ASN A 197 9.32 8.66 30.21
N MET A 198 9.45 8.89 28.90
CA MET A 198 10.47 8.27 28.06
C MET A 198 11.24 9.35 27.29
N PRO A 199 12.52 9.13 26.96
CA PRO A 199 13.21 9.94 25.98
C PRO A 199 12.67 9.64 24.57
N VAL A 200 12.80 10.58 23.65
CA VAL A 200 12.58 10.30 22.23
C VAL A 200 13.59 9.22 21.80
N PRO A 201 13.17 8.14 21.11
CA PRO A 201 14.03 7.03 20.73
C PRO A 201 14.88 7.38 19.51
N VAL A 202 15.71 8.41 19.66
CA VAL A 202 16.73 8.80 18.67
C VAL A 202 17.67 7.63 18.43
N ASP A 203 18.08 7.43 17.18
CA ASP A 203 18.93 6.33 16.71
C ASP A 203 18.37 4.91 16.88
N GLN A 204 17.12 4.78 17.34
CA GLN A 204 16.45 3.48 17.32
C GLN A 204 15.97 3.14 15.91
N TYR A 205 15.78 1.84 15.69
CA TYR A 205 15.34 1.29 14.43
C TYR A 205 13.83 1.07 14.41
N GLY A 206 13.24 1.18 13.23
CA GLY A 206 11.83 0.94 12.98
C GLY A 206 11.50 1.10 11.50
N SER A 207 10.39 1.77 11.21
CA SER A 207 9.87 1.94 9.85
C SER A 207 9.03 3.21 9.75
N HIS A 208 8.82 3.69 8.52
CA HIS A 208 8.00 4.87 8.25
C HIS A 208 7.19 4.63 6.97
N PRO A 209 5.88 4.96 6.91
CA PRO A 209 5.05 4.69 5.74
C PRO A 209 5.59 5.37 4.48
N GLY A 210 6.05 6.62 4.59
CA GLY A 210 6.74 7.32 3.52
C GLY A 210 7.93 6.57 2.92
N ARG A 211 8.76 5.87 3.72
CA ARG A 211 9.87 5.08 3.14
C ARG A 211 9.41 3.71 2.67
N LEU A 212 8.43 3.11 3.34
CA LEU A 212 7.88 1.80 2.98
C LEU A 212 7.31 1.79 1.57
N ILE A 213 6.57 2.84 1.17
CA ILE A 213 5.96 2.95 -0.17
C ILE A 213 6.99 2.91 -1.31
N ARG A 214 8.26 3.25 -1.02
CA ARG A 214 9.38 3.24 -1.99
C ARG A 214 10.15 1.92 -2.00
N SER A 215 9.68 0.92 -1.26
CA SER A 215 10.32 -0.38 -1.21
C SER A 215 10.38 -0.98 -2.62
N PRO A 216 11.51 -1.58 -3.03
CA PRO A 216 11.59 -2.30 -4.31
C PRO A 216 10.68 -3.54 -4.36
N ASN A 217 10.15 -3.96 -3.20
CA ASN A 217 9.20 -5.06 -3.08
C ASN A 217 7.74 -4.61 -3.25
N LEU A 218 7.51 -3.37 -3.68
CA LEU A 218 6.19 -2.83 -3.99
C LEU A 218 6.13 -2.36 -5.44
N GLN A 219 4.96 -2.52 -6.04
CA GLN A 219 4.63 -1.98 -7.35
C GLN A 219 3.25 -1.32 -7.29
N GLU A 220 3.16 -0.10 -7.79
CA GLU A 220 1.89 0.62 -7.88
C GLU A 220 0.96 -0.07 -8.89
N ILE A 221 -0.28 -0.29 -8.47
CA ILE A 221 -1.36 -0.78 -9.35
C ILE A 221 -2.15 0.41 -9.87
N PHE A 222 -2.61 1.29 -8.98
CA PHE A 222 -3.18 2.59 -9.32
C PHE A 222 -3.16 3.53 -8.12
N SER A 223 -3.33 4.83 -8.39
CA SER A 223 -3.56 5.84 -7.37
C SER A 223 -4.71 6.77 -7.76
N MET A 224 -5.43 7.28 -6.77
CA MET A 224 -6.55 8.19 -6.96
C MET A 224 -6.55 9.32 -5.95
N TYR A 225 -6.94 10.49 -6.44
CA TYR A 225 -7.20 11.67 -5.63
C TYR A 225 -8.65 11.64 -5.13
N ILE A 226 -8.83 11.72 -3.82
CA ILE A 226 -10.12 11.67 -3.14
C ILE A 226 -10.43 13.05 -2.58
N ASN A 227 -11.49 13.67 -3.10
CA ASN A 227 -11.91 15.04 -2.76
C ASN A 227 -13.42 15.22 -2.58
N ASP A 228 -14.21 14.20 -2.88
CA ASP A 228 -15.65 14.14 -2.66
C ASP A 228 -16.13 12.68 -2.57
N THR A 229 -17.40 12.47 -2.22
CA THR A 229 -17.97 11.11 -2.11
C THR A 229 -17.94 10.34 -3.44
N ASN A 230 -18.09 11.01 -4.59
CA ASN A 230 -18.05 10.33 -5.89
C ASN A 230 -16.65 9.75 -6.17
N SER A 231 -15.60 10.46 -5.79
CA SER A 231 -14.22 9.99 -5.91
C SER A 231 -13.94 8.78 -5.00
N VAL A 232 -14.63 8.68 -3.85
CA VAL A 232 -14.59 7.50 -2.98
C VAL A 232 -15.27 6.31 -3.67
N ASP A 233 -16.48 6.48 -4.18
CA ASP A 233 -17.21 5.41 -4.88
C ASP A 233 -16.42 4.89 -6.09
N GLN A 234 -15.82 5.81 -6.86
CA GLN A 234 -14.99 5.44 -8.01
C GLN A 234 -13.73 4.68 -7.57
N PHE A 235 -13.12 5.05 -6.44
CA PHE A 235 -11.98 4.33 -5.89
C PHE A 235 -12.36 2.91 -5.48
N LEU A 236 -13.47 2.74 -4.77
CA LEU A 236 -13.96 1.42 -4.35
C LEU A 236 -14.30 0.54 -5.56
N GLN A 237 -14.90 1.10 -6.61
CA GLN A 237 -15.14 0.37 -7.86
C GLN A 237 -13.83 -0.07 -8.53
N ASN A 238 -12.84 0.81 -8.63
CA ASN A 238 -11.53 0.45 -9.21
C ASN A 238 -10.81 -0.61 -8.38
N LEU A 239 -10.97 -0.57 -7.05
CA LEU A 239 -10.43 -1.57 -6.15
C LEU A 239 -11.12 -2.93 -6.35
N ALA A 240 -12.45 -2.94 -6.46
CA ALA A 240 -13.24 -4.14 -6.77
C ALA A 240 -12.80 -4.76 -8.10
N ASP A 241 -12.73 -3.96 -9.17
CA ASP A 241 -12.31 -4.42 -10.49
C ASP A 241 -10.89 -5.03 -10.44
N ALA A 242 -9.96 -4.40 -9.73
CA ALA A 242 -8.59 -4.91 -9.57
C ALA A 242 -8.55 -6.25 -8.82
N LEU A 243 -9.37 -6.45 -7.78
CA LEU A 243 -9.48 -7.71 -7.03
C LEU A 243 -10.23 -8.79 -7.83
N GLU A 244 -11.26 -8.45 -8.60
CA GLU A 244 -12.02 -9.43 -9.39
C GLU A 244 -11.20 -10.05 -10.53
N THR A 245 -10.30 -9.26 -11.15
CA THR A 245 -9.38 -9.78 -12.17
C THR A 245 -8.53 -10.96 -11.68
N THR A 246 -8.40 -11.14 -10.36
CA THR A 246 -7.61 -12.20 -9.75
C THR A 246 -8.41 -13.47 -9.43
N ASN A 247 -9.74 -13.37 -9.26
CA ASN A 247 -10.62 -14.47 -8.85
C ASN A 247 -11.15 -15.32 -10.01
N GLY A 248 -10.72 -15.06 -11.25
CA GLY A 248 -10.97 -15.96 -12.38
C GLY A 248 -12.38 -15.90 -12.98
N THR A 249 -13.24 -14.96 -12.57
CA THR A 249 -14.41 -14.60 -13.37
C THR A 249 -13.96 -13.68 -14.49
N ALA A 250 -13.35 -14.24 -15.53
CA ALA A 250 -13.00 -13.50 -16.73
C ALA A 250 -14.23 -12.81 -17.32
N PRO A 251 -14.40 -11.48 -17.22
CA PRO A 251 -15.43 -10.81 -17.97
C PRO A 251 -14.88 -10.40 -19.34
N ASN A 252 -13.75 -10.94 -19.83
CA ASN A 252 -13.18 -10.52 -21.12
C ASN A 252 -12.39 -11.58 -21.91
N LEU A 253 -12.53 -12.87 -21.59
CA LEU A 253 -11.96 -13.92 -22.47
C LEU A 253 -12.64 -13.98 -23.85
N ARG A 254 -13.82 -13.35 -24.02
CA ARG A 254 -14.44 -13.13 -25.35
C ARG A 254 -13.76 -12.03 -26.18
N PHE A 255 -13.12 -11.03 -25.56
CA PHE A 255 -12.45 -9.95 -26.28
C PHE A 255 -11.00 -10.27 -26.65
N SER A 256 -10.32 -11.13 -25.86
CA SER A 256 -8.96 -11.59 -26.17
C SER A 256 -8.94 -12.65 -27.29
N LEU A 257 -9.87 -13.62 -27.26
CA LEU A 257 -9.97 -14.64 -28.30
C LEU A 257 -10.35 -14.05 -29.67
N THR A 258 -11.17 -12.99 -29.72
CA THR A 258 -11.53 -12.35 -30.99
C THR A 258 -10.37 -11.57 -31.59
N LYS A 259 -9.60 -10.81 -30.81
CA LYS A 259 -8.38 -10.15 -31.33
C LYS A 259 -7.31 -11.14 -31.75
N SER A 260 -7.09 -12.22 -30.99
CA SER A 260 -6.11 -13.25 -31.34
C SER A 260 -6.55 -14.06 -32.57
N LEU A 261 -7.84 -14.35 -32.73
CA LEU A 261 -8.38 -15.00 -33.93
C LEU A 261 -8.34 -14.06 -35.15
N ILE A 262 -8.62 -12.77 -34.99
CA ILE A 262 -8.52 -11.77 -36.05
C ILE A 262 -7.06 -11.60 -36.49
N LEU A 263 -6.11 -11.54 -35.56
CA LEU A 263 -4.68 -11.44 -35.87
C LEU A 263 -4.16 -12.73 -36.53
N PHE A 264 -4.64 -13.89 -36.08
CA PHE A 264 -4.33 -15.19 -36.70
C PHE A 264 -4.90 -15.31 -38.13
N ILE A 265 -6.15 -14.85 -38.35
CA ILE A 265 -6.77 -14.79 -39.67
C ILE A 265 -6.00 -13.82 -40.57
N LEU A 266 -5.67 -12.62 -40.10
CA LEU A 266 -4.91 -11.63 -40.87
C LEU A 266 -3.52 -12.14 -41.24
N PHE A 267 -2.80 -12.80 -40.33
CA PHE A 267 -1.50 -13.43 -40.61
C PHE A 267 -1.60 -14.62 -41.57
N TYR A 268 -2.63 -15.47 -41.41
CA TYR A 268 -2.86 -16.60 -42.32
C TYR A 268 -3.16 -16.15 -43.75
N PHE A 269 -3.95 -15.08 -43.93
CA PHE A 269 -4.27 -14.55 -45.25
C PHE A 269 -3.12 -13.74 -45.89
N THR A 270 -2.30 -13.04 -45.11
CA THR A 270 -1.09 -12.37 -45.66
C THR A 270 -0.05 -13.38 -46.13
N PHE A 271 0.17 -14.48 -45.41
CA PHE A 271 1.14 -15.50 -45.83
C PHE A 271 0.68 -16.37 -47.00
N LYS A 272 -0.63 -16.57 -47.18
CA LYS A 272 -1.17 -17.34 -48.31
C LYS A 272 -1.01 -16.65 -49.68
N HIS A 273 -0.75 -15.34 -49.70
CA HIS A 273 -0.53 -14.56 -50.93
C HIS A 273 0.95 -14.30 -51.25
N LEU A 274 1.88 -14.67 -50.37
CA LEU A 274 3.32 -14.50 -50.58
C LEU A 274 4.04 -15.79 -51.04
N PHE A 275 3.31 -16.89 -51.26
CA PHE A 275 3.83 -18.16 -51.79
C PHE A 275 2.88 -18.81 -52.78
#